data_AF-A0A831SM16-F1
#
_entry.id   AF-A0A831SM16-F1
#
_cell.length_a   1.000
_cell.length_b   1.000
_cell.length_c   1.000
_cell.angle_alpha   90.00
_cell.angle_beta   90.00
_cell.angle_gamma   90.00
#
_symmetry.space_group_name_H-M   'P 1'
#
loop_
_entity.id
_entity.type
_entity.pdbx_description
1 polymer ?
#
loop_
_entity_poly.entity_id
_entity_poly.type
_entity_poly.pdbx_seq_one_letter_code
_entity_poly.pdbx_strand_id
1 'polypeptide(L)'
;MPRRKNISKEIQLLVWRRDHWTCRYCNEPVFFNPAFKLFDKISPNHGYYHPHGKSDARHQFIEKRMATVDHIIPLSRGGSDTIDNYVTACWECNLKYREKTFDEGKPKPLPINKKAAKLNWDGFSSLYLKLNKNKDEWTKLLQSGP
;
A
#
# COMPACT_ATOMS: atom_id res chain seq x y z
N MET A 1 25.52 1.27 -6.69
CA MET A 1 24.28 1.31 -5.87
C MET A 1 23.56 -0.03 -6.02
N PRO A 2 23.07 -0.65 -4.93
CA PRO A 2 22.31 -1.89 -5.03
C PRO A 2 21.06 -1.69 -5.89
N ARG A 3 20.79 -2.63 -6.81
CA ARG A 3 19.63 -2.58 -7.69
C ARG A 3 18.39 -2.93 -6.87
N ARG A 4 17.42 -2.01 -6.80
CA ARG A 4 16.09 -2.27 -6.19
C ARG A 4 15.43 -3.44 -6.92
N LYS A 5 15.01 -4.47 -6.18
CA LYS A 5 14.21 -5.55 -6.73
C LYS A 5 12.73 -5.14 -6.72
N ASN A 6 11.95 -5.70 -7.63
CA ASN A 6 10.49 -5.59 -7.53
C ASN A 6 10.04 -6.42 -6.33
N ILE A 7 9.34 -5.80 -5.39
CA ILE A 7 8.76 -6.47 -4.24
C ILE A 7 7.61 -7.35 -4.75
N SER A 8 7.64 -8.65 -4.45
CA SER A 8 6.61 -9.58 -4.93
C SER A 8 5.24 -9.25 -4.30
N LYS A 9 4.15 -9.71 -4.92
CA LYS A 9 2.80 -9.44 -4.43
C LYS A 9 2.53 -10.12 -3.10
N GLU A 10 3.12 -11.29 -2.88
CA GLU A 10 3.12 -12.03 -1.62
C GLU A 10 3.70 -11.17 -0.51
N ILE A 11 4.91 -10.63 -0.71
CA ILE A 11 5.58 -9.78 0.27
C ILE A 11 4.81 -8.49 0.50
N GLN A 12 4.29 -7.86 -0.55
CA GLN A 12 3.43 -6.69 -0.41
C GLN A 12 2.21 -6.98 0.47
N LEU A 13 1.48 -8.06 0.19
CA LEU A 13 0.32 -8.46 0.97
C LEU A 13 0.67 -8.79 2.43
N LEU A 14 1.79 -9.48 2.66
CA LEU A 14 2.29 -9.78 4.00
C LEU A 14 2.56 -8.50 4.80
N VAL A 15 3.22 -7.51 4.21
CA VAL A 15 3.50 -6.22 4.86
C VAL A 15 2.20 -5.47 5.18
N TRP A 16 1.26 -5.40 4.23
CA TRP A 16 -0.02 -4.73 4.44
C TRP A 16 -0.87 -5.40 5.51
N ARG A 17 -0.94 -6.74 5.54
CA ARG A 17 -1.65 -7.49 6.58
C ARG A 17 -1.00 -7.31 7.95
N ARG A 18 0.34 -7.44 8.05
CA ARG A 18 1.12 -7.24 9.29
C ARG A 18 0.87 -5.87 9.90
N ASP A 19 0.77 -4.85 9.06
CA ASP A 19 0.56 -3.47 9.46
C ASP A 19 -0.93 -3.07 9.53
N HIS A 20 -1.85 -4.05 9.46
CA HIS A 20 -3.30 -3.85 9.52
C HIS A 20 -3.82 -2.79 8.55
N TRP A 21 -3.32 -2.81 7.30
CA TRP A 21 -3.73 -1.89 6.24
C TRP A 21 -3.64 -0.41 6.67
N THR A 22 -2.62 -0.08 7.46
CA THR A 22 -2.42 1.25 8.05
C THR A 22 -1.03 1.76 7.71
N CYS A 23 -0.94 3.03 7.28
CA CYS A 23 0.35 3.66 7.01
C CYS A 23 1.15 3.81 8.31
N ARG A 24 2.38 3.29 8.34
CA ARG A 24 3.25 3.36 9.52
C ARG A 24 3.91 4.72 9.75
N TYR A 25 3.67 5.72 8.90
CA TYR A 25 4.22 7.07 9.08
C TYR A 25 3.19 8.11 9.53
N CYS A 26 1.93 7.97 9.12
CA CYS A 26 0.84 8.88 9.52
C CYS A 26 -0.30 8.20 10.29
N ASN A 27 -0.30 6.86 10.39
CA ASN A 27 -1.29 6.05 11.09
C ASN A 27 -2.72 6.09 10.50
N GLU A 28 -2.85 6.59 9.27
CA GLU A 28 -4.10 6.58 8.52
C GLU A 28 -4.28 5.27 7.74
N PRO A 29 -5.54 4.81 7.56
CA PRO A 29 -5.85 3.65 6.72
C PRO A 29 -5.36 3.80 5.27
N VAL A 30 -4.95 2.69 4.66
CA VAL A 30 -4.57 2.64 3.23
C VAL A 30 -5.50 1.74 2.43
N PHE A 31 -5.55 2.01 1.13
CA PHE A 31 -6.38 1.32 0.15
C PHE A 31 -5.60 0.23 -0.61
N PHE A 32 -6.23 -0.92 -0.83
CA PHE A 32 -5.72 -1.96 -1.72
C PHE A 32 -5.89 -1.51 -3.18
N ASN A 33 -4.79 -1.12 -3.83
CA ASN A 33 -4.83 -0.48 -5.15
C ASN A 33 -5.59 -1.29 -6.23
N PRO A 34 -5.46 -2.62 -6.32
CA PRO A 34 -6.22 -3.42 -7.30
C PRO A 34 -7.75 -3.32 -7.15
N ALA A 35 -8.28 -3.03 -5.95
CA ALA A 35 -9.70 -2.81 -5.73
C ALA A 35 -10.24 -1.64 -6.55
N PHE A 36 -9.50 -0.53 -6.61
CA PHE A 36 -9.93 0.66 -7.34
C PHE A 36 -9.88 0.50 -8.86
N LYS A 37 -8.96 -0.32 -9.37
CA LYS A 37 -8.98 -0.73 -10.78
C LYS A 37 -10.20 -1.58 -11.11
N LEU A 38 -10.66 -2.40 -10.17
CA LEU A 38 -11.90 -3.16 -10.32
C LEU A 38 -13.13 -2.26 -10.22
N PHE A 39 -13.17 -1.33 -9.26
CA PHE A 39 -14.28 -0.39 -9.10
C PHE A 39 -14.47 0.47 -10.34
N ASP A 40 -13.39 0.94 -10.96
CA ASP A 40 -13.46 1.70 -12.22
C ASP A 40 -14.08 0.90 -13.37
N LYS A 41 -13.84 -0.42 -13.43
CA LYS A 41 -14.48 -1.30 -14.41
C LYS A 41 -15.98 -1.51 -14.15
N ILE A 42 -16.37 -1.56 -12.87
CA ILE A 42 -17.76 -1.82 -12.46
C ILE A 42 -18.60 -0.53 -12.53
N SER A 43 -18.03 0.59 -12.12
CA SER A 43 -18.64 1.92 -12.02
C SER A 43 -17.66 2.95 -12.58
N PRO A 44 -17.61 3.12 -13.91
CA PRO A 44 -16.65 4.02 -14.55
C PRO A 44 -16.96 5.50 -14.31
N ASN A 45 -15.99 6.37 -14.62
CA ASN A 45 -16.11 7.84 -14.60
C ASN A 45 -16.22 8.51 -13.22
N HIS A 46 -15.78 7.82 -12.16
CA HIS A 46 -15.69 8.40 -10.80
C HIS A 46 -14.24 8.75 -10.38
N GLY A 47 -13.26 8.57 -11.26
CA GLY A 47 -11.85 8.87 -10.97
C GLY A 47 -11.20 7.89 -10.00
N TYR A 48 -11.65 6.64 -9.95
CA TYR A 48 -11.06 5.60 -9.08
C TYR A 48 -9.66 5.17 -9.57
N TYR A 49 -9.48 5.07 -10.88
CA TYR A 49 -8.25 4.58 -11.50
C TYR A 49 -8.01 5.25 -12.85
N HIS A 50 -6.75 5.40 -13.24
CA HIS A 50 -6.38 5.82 -14.59
C HIS A 50 -5.20 4.97 -15.09
N PRO A 51 -5.27 4.32 -16.26
CA PRO A 51 -4.23 3.39 -16.75
C PRO A 51 -2.82 3.98 -16.83
N HIS A 52 -2.71 5.28 -17.13
CA HIS A 52 -1.43 5.99 -17.24
C HIS A 52 -1.13 6.92 -16.05
N GLY A 53 -1.87 6.78 -14.94
CA GLY A 53 -1.58 7.52 -13.72
C GLY A 53 -1.66 9.04 -13.81
N LYS A 54 -2.45 9.58 -14.76
CA LYS A 54 -2.75 11.02 -14.83
C LYS A 54 -3.48 11.43 -13.54
N SER A 55 -2.82 12.25 -12.73
CA SER A 55 -3.27 12.59 -11.37
C SER A 55 -4.49 13.51 -11.35
N ASP A 56 -4.68 14.34 -12.37
CA ASP A 56 -5.86 15.19 -12.57
C ASP A 56 -7.15 14.39 -12.85
N ALA A 57 -7.00 13.17 -13.36
CA ALA A 57 -8.10 12.25 -13.63
C ALA A 57 -8.44 11.32 -12.44
N ARG A 58 -7.71 11.40 -11.32
CA ARG A 58 -7.93 10.55 -10.14
C ARG A 58 -8.41 11.34 -8.95
N HIS A 59 -9.29 10.72 -8.17
CA HIS A 59 -9.74 11.30 -6.92
C HIS A 59 -8.57 11.38 -5.93
N GLN A 60 -8.15 12.59 -5.57
CA GLN A 60 -6.91 12.84 -4.83
C GLN A 60 -6.85 12.10 -3.49
N PHE A 61 -7.97 12.01 -2.77
CA PHE A 61 -8.03 11.27 -1.50
C PHE A 61 -7.69 9.78 -1.69
N ILE A 62 -8.22 9.17 -2.74
CA ILE A 62 -8.00 7.76 -3.07
C ILE A 62 -6.52 7.57 -3.42
N GLU A 63 -5.98 8.40 -4.31
CA GLU A 63 -4.59 8.34 -4.72
C GLU A 63 -3.61 8.48 -3.54
N LYS A 64 -3.78 9.50 -2.70
CA LYS A 64 -2.89 9.78 -1.56
C LYS A 64 -2.84 8.64 -0.55
N ARG A 65 -3.92 7.86 -0.46
CA ARG A 65 -4.10 6.76 0.49
C ARG A 65 -3.90 5.37 -0.12
N MET A 66 -3.45 5.26 -1.37
CA MET A 66 -3.03 3.98 -1.96
C MET A 66 -1.92 3.33 -1.14
N ALA A 67 -2.05 2.02 -0.90
CA ALA A 67 -1.04 1.25 -0.20
C ALA A 67 0.22 1.09 -1.06
N THR A 68 1.36 1.27 -0.41
CA THR A 68 2.69 0.95 -0.94
C THR A 68 3.50 0.24 0.14
N VAL A 69 4.57 -0.44 -0.30
CA VAL A 69 5.63 -0.87 0.60
C VAL A 69 6.79 0.11 0.47
N ASP A 70 7.25 0.64 1.60
CA ASP A 70 8.41 1.51 1.68
C ASP A 70 9.51 0.88 2.53
N HIS A 71 10.75 1.22 2.23
CA HIS A 71 11.92 0.83 3.01
C HIS A 71 12.05 1.75 4.22
N ILE A 72 12.15 1.23 5.45
CA ILE A 72 12.35 2.06 6.66
C ILE A 72 13.64 2.88 6.50
N ILE A 73 14.74 2.19 6.20
CA ILE A 73 16.01 2.77 5.76
C ILE A 73 16.07 2.63 4.23
N PRO A 74 16.15 3.73 3.46
CA PRO A 74 16.21 3.66 2.00
C PRO A 74 17.38 2.81 1.48
N LEU A 75 17.18 2.03 0.41
CA LEU A 75 18.25 1.26 -0.23
C LEU A 75 19.45 2.12 -0.65
N SER A 76 19.19 3.33 -1.15
CA SER A 76 20.23 4.30 -1.53
C SER A 76 21.08 4.77 -0.35
N ARG A 77 20.61 4.55 0.88
CA ARG A 77 21.26 4.90 2.15
C ARG A 77 21.72 3.65 2.92
N GLY A 78 21.85 2.51 2.25
CA GLY A 78 22.37 1.27 2.84
C GLY A 78 21.33 0.38 3.52
N GLY A 79 20.04 0.67 3.38
CA GLY A 79 18.99 -0.22 3.85
C GLY A 79 18.95 -1.56 3.10
N SER A 80 18.44 -2.60 3.76
CA SER A 80 18.26 -3.93 3.18
C SER A 80 16.98 -4.04 2.34
N ASP A 81 16.95 -5.00 1.42
CA ASP A 81 15.77 -5.33 0.62
C ASP A 81 15.04 -6.55 1.22
N THR A 82 14.66 -6.43 2.50
CA THR A 82 14.13 -7.52 3.32
C THR A 82 12.92 -7.06 4.14
N ILE A 83 12.11 -8.03 4.60
CA ILE A 83 10.83 -7.80 5.27
C ILE A 83 10.94 -6.95 6.56
N ASP A 84 12.04 -7.08 7.28
CA ASP A 84 12.37 -6.32 8.49
C ASP A 84 12.58 -4.83 8.21
N ASN A 85 13.01 -4.49 6.99
CA ASN A 85 13.17 -3.11 6.54
C ASN A 85 11.95 -2.62 5.74
N TYR A 86 10.85 -3.37 5.66
CA TYR A 86 9.65 -2.97 4.94
C TYR A 86 8.54 -2.53 5.88
N VAL A 87 7.80 -1.48 5.50
CA VAL A 87 6.57 -1.04 6.15
C VAL A 87 5.51 -0.63 5.14
N THR A 88 4.25 -0.71 5.56
CA THR A 88 3.13 -0.12 4.84
C THR A 88 3.23 1.40 4.89
N ALA A 89 3.26 2.03 3.73
CA ALA A 89 3.17 3.48 3.58
C ALA A 89 2.02 3.84 2.66
N CYS A 90 1.29 4.92 2.97
CA CYS A 90 0.40 5.51 1.96
C CYS A 90 1.24 6.19 0.88
N TRP A 91 0.70 6.30 -0.33
CA TRP A 91 1.37 6.94 -1.46
C TRP A 91 1.92 8.33 -1.12
N GLU A 92 1.14 9.16 -0.42
CA GLU A 92 1.57 10.51 -0.01
C GLU A 92 2.81 10.48 0.89
N CYS A 93 2.83 9.63 1.93
CA CYS A 93 4.01 9.50 2.81
C CYS A 93 5.20 8.90 2.06
N ASN A 94 4.97 7.87 1.24
CA ASN A 94 6.03 7.25 0.44
C ASN A 94 6.69 8.27 -0.49
N LEU A 95 5.90 9.12 -1.17
CA LEU A 95 6.41 10.21 -2.00
C LEU A 95 7.09 11.33 -1.21
N LYS A 96 6.57 11.68 -0.03
CA LYS A 96 7.13 12.73 0.82
C LYS A 96 8.49 12.35 1.39
N TYR A 97 8.65 11.09 1.79
CA TYR A 97 9.86 10.62 2.46
C TYR A 97 10.86 9.98 1.50
N ARG A 98 10.42 9.13 0.56
CA ARG A 98 11.27 8.52 -0.47
C ARG A 98 12.63 8.05 0.06
N GLU A 99 13.68 8.82 -0.24
CA GLU A 99 15.07 8.50 0.06
C GLU A 99 15.61 9.20 1.31
N LYS A 100 14.73 9.86 2.08
CA LYS A 100 15.09 10.52 3.32
C LYS A 100 15.43 9.51 4.40
N THR A 101 16.49 9.78 5.14
CA THR A 101 16.80 9.13 6.42
C THR A 101 15.97 9.75 7.56
N PHE A 102 16.10 9.21 8.77
CA PHE A 102 15.47 9.79 9.95
C PHE A 102 15.98 11.21 10.24
N ASP A 103 17.29 11.43 10.08
CA ASP A 103 17.90 12.75 10.28
C ASP A 103 17.44 13.76 9.22
N GLU A 104 17.03 13.28 8.04
CA GLU A 104 16.45 14.09 6.97
C GLU A 104 14.92 14.29 7.12
N GLY A 105 14.36 13.89 8.28
CA GLY A 105 12.98 14.13 8.66
C GLY A 105 11.98 13.02 8.31
N LYS A 106 12.47 11.82 7.93
CA LYS A 106 11.60 10.63 7.86
C LYS A 106 11.23 10.20 9.28
N PRO A 107 9.94 10.01 9.60
CA PRO A 107 9.57 9.49 10.91
C PRO A 107 9.97 8.03 11.03
N LYS A 108 10.36 7.61 12.24
CA LYS A 108 10.40 6.18 12.58
C LYS A 108 8.99 5.59 12.45
N PRO A 109 8.85 4.31 12.03
CA PRO A 109 7.54 3.67 11.97
C PRO A 109 6.78 3.77 13.30
N LEU A 110 5.59 4.37 13.24
CA LEU A 110 4.70 4.53 14.37
C LEU A 110 4.11 3.17 14.79
N PRO A 111 3.77 2.99 16.07
CA PRO A 111 3.01 1.82 16.50
C PRO A 111 1.63 1.80 15.82
N ILE A 112 1.12 0.60 15.58
CA ILE A 112 -0.21 0.39 15.00
C ILE A 112 -1.26 1.11 15.86
N ASN A 113 -2.08 1.95 15.23
CA ASN A 113 -3.23 2.56 15.89
C ASN A 113 -4.24 1.49 16.31
N LYS A 114 -4.28 1.17 17.60
CA LYS A 114 -5.20 0.16 18.17
C LYS A 114 -6.67 0.49 17.93
N LYS A 115 -7.05 1.77 17.77
CA LYS A 115 -8.44 2.15 17.44
C LYS A 115 -8.75 1.83 15.98
N ALA A 116 -7.84 2.17 15.06
CA ALA A 116 -8.00 1.84 13.64
C ALA A 116 -7.99 0.32 13.39
N ALA A 117 -7.10 -0.41 14.08
CA ALA A 117 -7.03 -1.87 13.97
C ALA A 117 -8.34 -2.58 14.40
N LYS A 118 -9.12 -1.98 15.31
CA LYS A 118 -10.42 -2.51 15.74
C LYS A 118 -11.53 -2.36 14.70
N LEU A 119 -11.33 -1.53 13.67
CA LEU A 119 -12.32 -1.33 12.61
C LEU A 119 -12.39 -2.52 11.62
N ASN A 120 -11.50 -3.51 11.76
CA ASN A 120 -11.36 -4.62 10.81
C ASN A 120 -11.18 -4.14 9.36
N TRP A 121 -10.51 -2.99 9.20
CA TRP A 121 -10.20 -2.43 7.90
C TRP A 121 -9.19 -3.33 7.16
N ASP A 122 -9.53 -3.72 5.93
CA ASP A 122 -8.76 -4.66 5.13
C ASP A 122 -8.30 -4.08 3.77
N GLY A 123 -8.34 -2.75 3.65
CA GLY A 123 -7.99 -2.07 2.41
C GLY A 123 -9.00 -2.26 1.27
N PHE A 124 -10.19 -2.82 1.50
CA PHE A 124 -11.11 -3.36 0.49
C PHE A 124 -10.67 -4.71 -0.13
N SER A 125 -9.74 -5.44 0.48
CA SER A 125 -9.29 -6.72 -0.07
C SER A 125 -10.37 -7.81 -0.04
N SER A 126 -11.21 -7.88 1.01
CA SER A 126 -12.37 -8.80 1.01
C SER A 126 -13.44 -8.40 0.00
N LEU A 127 -13.66 -7.10 -0.21
CA LEU A 127 -14.60 -6.62 -1.22
C LEU A 127 -14.08 -6.92 -2.63
N TYR A 128 -12.78 -6.75 -2.87
CA TYR A 128 -12.14 -7.17 -4.10
C TYR A 128 -12.37 -8.66 -4.39
N LEU A 129 -12.18 -9.54 -3.40
CA LEU A 129 -12.46 -10.97 -3.55
C LEU A 129 -13.92 -11.27 -3.91
N LYS A 130 -14.88 -10.55 -3.30
CA LYS A 130 -16.31 -10.74 -3.58
C LYS A 130 -16.70 -10.29 -4.99
N LEU A 131 -16.11 -9.20 -5.47
CA LEU A 131 -16.48 -8.58 -6.74
C LEU A 131 -15.66 -9.09 -7.93
N ASN A 132 -14.42 -9.51 -7.71
CA ASN A 132 -13.54 -9.97 -8.79
C ASN A 132 -13.87 -11.41 -9.18
N LYS A 133 -14.61 -11.56 -10.27
CA LYS A 133 -14.92 -12.88 -10.84
C LYS A 133 -13.71 -13.58 -11.49
N ASN A 134 -12.60 -12.86 -11.65
CA ASN A 134 -11.38 -13.40 -12.25
C ASN A 134 -10.50 -14.08 -11.19
N LYS A 135 -9.94 -15.25 -11.53
CA LYS A 135 -8.94 -15.96 -10.72
C LYS A 135 -7.53 -15.44 -10.98
N ASP A 136 -7.36 -14.12 -10.89
CA ASP A 136 -6.04 -13.51 -11.01
C ASP A 136 -5.15 -13.81 -9.80
N GLU A 137 -3.89 -13.41 -9.90
CA GLU A 137 -2.88 -13.65 -8.87
C GLU A 137 -3.26 -13.02 -7.53
N TRP A 138 -3.87 -11.82 -7.51
CA TRP A 138 -4.32 -11.19 -6.27
C TRP A 138 -5.45 -11.97 -5.62
N THR A 139 -6.42 -12.46 -6.41
CA THR A 139 -7.50 -13.31 -5.90
C THR A 139 -6.94 -14.57 -5.25
N LYS A 140 -5.97 -15.24 -5.89
CA LYS A 140 -5.32 -16.44 -5.33
C LYS A 140 -4.59 -16.13 -4.01
N LEU A 141 -3.79 -15.06 -3.99
CA LEU A 141 -3.01 -14.66 -2.81
C LEU A 141 -3.87 -14.22 -1.63
N LEU A 142 -4.98 -13.54 -1.91
CA LEU A 142 -5.91 -13.12 -0.86
C LEU A 142 -6.71 -14.29 -0.27
N GLN A 143 -6.93 -15.36 -1.05
CA GLN A 143 -7.60 -16.59 -0.63
C GLN A 143 -6.68 -17.56 0.13
N SER A 144 -5.39 -17.62 -0.23
CA SER A 144 -4.40 -18.21 0.66
C SER A 144 -4.39 -17.38 1.94
N GLY A 145 -4.67 -18.02 3.07
CA GLY A 145 -4.81 -17.35 4.37
C GLY A 145 -3.61 -16.48 4.74
N PRO A 146 -3.72 -15.68 5.80
CA PRO A 146 -2.55 -15.04 6.40
C PRO A 146 -1.48 -16.08 6.79
#